data_AF-A0A1A8QV32-F1
#
_entry.id   AF-A0A1A8QV32-F1
#
_cell.length_a   1.000
_cell.length_b   1.000
_cell.length_c   1.000
_cell.angle_alpha   90.00
_cell.angle_beta   90.00
_cell.angle_gamma   90.00
#
_symmetry.space_group_name_H-M   'P 1'
#
loop_
_entity.id
_entity.type
_entity.pdbx_description
1 polymer ?
#
loop_
_entity_poly.entity_id
_entity_poly.type
_entity_poly.pdbx_seq_one_letter_code
_entity_poly.pdbx_strand_id
1 'polypeptide(L)'
;GGGERNVFPVLLQGLEALLREGQKYGWFEREKPAWVPYVFLIKWLYNHNSQQQGRDPVNFHDIPFVKDFLSTRPGHHIPRFLLLSKEQAAVLIQAFWRGYKIRVR
;
A
#
# COMPACT_ATOMS: atom_id res chain seq x y z
N GLY A 1 27.30 -0.42 16.40
CA GLY A 1 26.43 -1.08 15.42
C GLY A 1 25.35 -1.91 16.10
N GLY A 2 24.33 -1.27 16.69
CA GLY A 2 23.21 -1.97 17.35
C GLY A 2 21.96 -2.13 16.48
N GLY A 3 21.82 -1.31 15.43
CA GLY A 3 20.67 -1.33 14.53
C GLY A 3 20.57 -2.61 13.70
N GLU A 4 21.67 -3.10 13.14
CA GLU A 4 21.68 -4.30 12.30
C GLU A 4 21.17 -5.54 13.03
N ARG A 5 21.56 -5.76 14.29
CA ARG A 5 21.13 -6.93 15.06
C ARG A 5 19.64 -6.97 15.36
N ASN A 6 18.98 -5.81 15.41
CA ASN A 6 17.57 -5.70 15.79
C ASN A 6 16.64 -5.46 14.59
N VAL A 7 17.11 -4.73 13.57
CA VAL A 7 16.32 -4.39 12.38
C VAL A 7 16.37 -5.51 11.35
N PHE A 8 17.52 -6.14 11.15
CA PHE A 8 17.72 -7.09 10.06
C PHE A 8 16.83 -8.35 10.17
N PRO A 9 16.63 -8.97 11.36
CA PRO A 9 15.75 -10.13 11.48
C PRO A 9 14.29 -9.84 11.09
N VAL A 10 13.77 -8.66 11.48
CA VAL A 10 12.40 -8.24 11.15
C VAL A 10 12.30 -7.83 9.68
N LEU A 11 13.30 -7.12 9.17
CA LEU A 11 13.35 -6.71 7.76
C LEU A 11 13.43 -7.92 6.83
N LEU A 12 14.24 -8.92 7.16
CA LEU A 12 14.37 -10.14 6.36
C LEU A 12 13.05 -10.90 6.26
N GLN A 13 12.33 -11.04 7.38
CA GLN A 13 10.99 -11.65 7.39
C GLN A 13 9.99 -10.83 6.56
N GLY A 14 10.06 -9.50 6.64
CA GLY A 14 9.21 -8.62 5.84
C GLY A 14 9.48 -8.73 4.34
N LEU A 15 10.75 -8.85 3.94
CA LEU A 15 11.14 -9.08 2.55
C LEU A 15 10.69 -10.46 2.07
N GLU A 16 10.83 -11.50 2.88
CA GLU A 16 10.32 -12.84 2.55
C GLU A 16 8.79 -12.81 2.35
N ALA A 17 8.05 -12.17 3.27
CA ALA A 17 6.61 -12.01 3.14
C ALA A 17 6.21 -11.22 1.87
N LEU A 18 6.98 -10.18 1.53
CA LEU A 18 6.78 -9.40 0.31
C LEU A 18 6.93 -10.26 -0.95
N LEU A 19 7.95 -11.12 -1.00
CA LEU A 19 8.18 -12.02 -2.14
C LEU A 19 7.05 -13.05 -2.28
N ARG A 20 6.60 -13.64 -1.16
CA ARG A 20 5.47 -14.59 -1.15
C ARG A 20 4.17 -13.94 -1.64
N GLU A 21 3.91 -12.71 -1.20
CA GLU A 21 2.73 -11.95 -1.64
C GLU A 21 2.84 -11.61 -3.13
N GLY A 22 4.04 -11.24 -3.60
CA GLY A 22 4.31 -11.00 -5.01
C GLY A 22 4.06 -12.22 -5.88
N GLN A 23 4.48 -13.40 -5.43
CA GLN A 23 4.22 -14.66 -6.12
C GLN A 23 2.71 -14.97 -6.17
N LYS A 24 1.99 -14.75 -5.06
CA LYS A 24 0.54 -14.98 -4.98
C LYS A 24 -0.27 -14.16 -5.97
N TYR A 25 0.12 -12.91 -6.21
CA TYR A 25 -0.60 -11.99 -7.12
C TYR A 25 0.03 -11.87 -8.51
N GLY A 26 1.06 -12.67 -8.79
CA GLY A 26 1.78 -12.67 -10.05
C GLY A 26 2.43 -11.32 -10.37
N TRP A 27 3.09 -10.69 -9.39
CA TRP A 27 3.76 -9.40 -9.59
C TRP A 27 4.99 -9.51 -10.49
N PHE A 28 5.63 -10.68 -10.56
CA PHE A 28 6.86 -10.90 -11.30
C PHE A 28 6.62 -11.15 -12.79
N GLU A 29 5.40 -11.55 -13.15
CA GLU A 29 4.99 -11.91 -14.51
C GLU A 29 4.23 -10.77 -15.23
N ARG A 30 3.82 -9.72 -14.50
CA ARG A 30 3.06 -8.59 -15.05
C ARG A 30 3.97 -7.41 -15.34
N GLU A 31 3.87 -6.84 -16.55
CA GLU A 31 4.61 -5.62 -16.93
C GLU A 31 4.31 -4.41 -16.03
N LYS A 32 3.12 -4.36 -15.41
CA LYS A 32 2.75 -3.34 -14.43
C LYS A 32 2.07 -4.01 -13.24
N PRO A 33 2.73 -4.11 -12.08
CA PRO A 33 2.08 -4.63 -10.90
C PRO A 33 0.96 -3.66 -10.49
N ALA A 34 -0.25 -4.20 -10.30
CA ALA A 34 -1.40 -3.43 -9.81
C ALA A 34 -1.19 -2.92 -8.37
N TRP A 35 -0.09 -3.31 -7.73
CA TRP A 35 0.26 -3.04 -6.35
C TRP A 35 1.71 -2.55 -6.28
N VAL A 36 1.98 -1.64 -5.35
CA VAL A 36 3.32 -1.10 -5.16
C VAL A 36 4.01 -1.85 -4.01
N PRO A 37 5.11 -2.60 -4.25
CA PRO A 37 5.72 -3.47 -3.26
C PRO A 37 6.09 -2.79 -1.94
N TYR A 38 6.58 -1.55 -1.99
CA TYR A 38 6.97 -0.84 -0.76
C TYR A 38 5.76 -0.56 0.16
N VAL A 39 4.55 -0.39 -0.38
CA VAL A 39 3.33 -0.16 0.39
C VAL A 39 3.02 -1.37 1.26
N PHE A 40 3.14 -2.58 0.69
CA PHE A 40 3.01 -3.82 1.44
C PHE A 40 4.09 -3.90 2.52
N LEU A 41 5.36 -3.66 2.18
CA LEU A 41 6.47 -3.81 3.12
C LEU A 41 6.32 -2.86 4.32
N ILE A 42 5.97 -1.59 4.10
CA ILE A 42 5.73 -0.62 5.18
C ILE A 42 4.58 -1.08 6.08
N LYS A 43 3.46 -1.50 5.49
CA LYS A 43 2.30 -2.02 6.25
C LYS A 43 2.68 -3.26 7.06
N TRP A 44 3.43 -4.18 6.47
CA TRP A 44 3.86 -5.42 7.11
C TRP A 44 4.77 -5.12 8.30
N LEU A 45 5.81 -4.30 8.10
CA LEU A 45 6.78 -3.93 9.13
C LEU A 45 6.12 -3.20 10.31
N TYR A 46 5.18 -2.29 10.02
CA TYR A 46 4.48 -1.57 11.09
C TYR A 46 3.67 -2.51 11.97
N ASN A 47 2.86 -3.40 11.36
CA ASN A 47 1.98 -4.30 12.09
C ASN A 47 2.72 -5.45 12.79
N HIS A 48 3.92 -5.82 12.32
CA HIS A 48 4.77 -6.85 12.95
C HIS A 48 5.77 -6.27 13.96
N ASN A 49 5.69 -4.97 14.25
CA ASN A 49 6.44 -4.38 15.34
C ASN A 49 5.93 -4.93 16.68
N SER A 50 6.83 -5.29 17.59
CA SER A 50 6.46 -5.79 18.93
C SER A 50 5.54 -4.83 19.69
N GLN A 51 5.65 -3.52 19.44
CA GLN A 51 4.79 -2.48 20.00
C GLN A 51 3.33 -2.52 19.50
N GLN A 52 3.04 -3.29 18.45
CA GLN A 52 1.69 -3.49 17.90
C GLN A 52 1.09 -4.86 18.25
N GLN A 53 1.81 -5.70 19.02
CA GLN A 53 1.27 -6.99 19.45
C GLN A 53 -0.02 -6.82 20.26
N GLY A 54 -1.04 -7.59 19.91
CA GLY A 54 -2.36 -7.52 20.56
C GLY A 54 -3.25 -6.37 20.10
N ARG A 55 -2.82 -5.57 19.11
CA ARG A 55 -3.65 -4.55 18.46
C ARG A 55 -4.16 -5.03 17.11
N ASP A 56 -5.27 -4.44 16.66
CA ASP A 56 -5.78 -4.70 15.32
C ASP A 56 -4.81 -4.19 14.24
N PRO A 57 -4.63 -4.92 13.13
CA PRO A 57 -3.78 -4.49 12.03
C PRO A 57 -4.22 -3.15 11.44
N VAL A 58 -3.29 -2.23 11.32
CA VAL A 58 -3.49 -0.88 10.77
C VAL A 58 -3.28 -0.91 9.25
N ASN A 59 -4.19 -0.27 8.51
CA ASN A 59 -4.04 -0.10 7.06
C ASN A 59 -2.98 0.96 6.73
N PHE A 60 -2.40 0.88 5.52
CA PHE A 60 -1.28 1.74 5.13
C PHE A 60 -1.55 3.24 5.33
N HIS A 61 -2.74 3.73 4.94
CA HIS A 61 -3.10 5.15 5.06
C HIS A 61 -3.34 5.61 6.51
N ASP A 62 -3.60 4.66 7.41
CA ASP A 62 -3.89 4.94 8.82
C ASP A 62 -2.64 4.88 9.70
N ILE A 63 -1.50 4.43 9.15
CA ILE A 63 -0.22 4.44 9.86
C ILE A 63 0.18 5.91 10.15
N PRO A 64 0.46 6.30 11.42
CA PRO A 64 0.63 7.70 11.79
C PRO A 64 1.67 8.47 10.96
N PHE A 65 2.86 7.92 10.78
CA PHE A 65 3.91 8.58 10.00
C PHE A 65 3.61 8.61 8.50
N VAL A 66 2.84 7.64 7.98
CA VAL A 66 2.38 7.66 6.59
C VAL A 66 1.35 8.75 6.44
N LYS A 67 0.35 8.81 7.31
CA LYS A 67 -0.70 9.83 7.30
C LYS A 67 -0.11 11.25 7.37
N ASP A 68 0.87 11.46 8.23
CA ASP A 68 1.59 12.74 8.36
C ASP A 68 2.39 13.08 7.09
N PHE A 69 3.15 12.11 6.57
CA PHE A 69 3.90 12.25 5.32
C PHE A 69 3.00 12.60 4.12
N LEU A 70 1.82 11.98 4.03
CA LEU A 70 0.84 12.26 2.97
C LEU A 70 0.18 13.63 3.12
N SER A 71 -0.09 14.05 4.36
CA SER A 71 -0.72 15.34 4.64
C SER A 71 0.21 16.52 4.34
N THR A 72 1.52 16.34 4.56
CA THR A 72 2.54 17.38 4.35
C THR A 72 3.06 17.45 2.92
N ARG A 73 2.82 16.43 2.07
CA ARG A 73 3.32 16.35 0.69
C ARG A 73 2.22 15.99 -0.32
N PRO A 74 1.27 16.90 -0.61
CA PRO A 74 0.17 16.64 -1.54
C PRO A 74 0.59 16.38 -3.00
N GLY A 75 1.87 16.59 -3.35
CA GLY A 75 2.41 16.41 -4.71
C GLY A 75 3.33 15.21 -4.93
N HIS A 76 3.62 14.38 -3.92
CA HIS A 76 4.36 13.14 -4.19
C HIS A 76 3.37 12.17 -4.85
N HIS A 77 3.54 11.90 -6.16
CA HIS A 77 2.63 11.12 -6.99
C HIS A 77 2.56 9.65 -6.53
N ILE A 78 1.92 9.41 -5.39
CA ILE A 78 1.40 8.10 -5.06
C ILE A 78 0.30 7.83 -6.07
N PRO A 79 0.39 6.75 -6.85
CA PRO A 79 -0.62 6.43 -7.83
C PRO A 79 -2.01 6.49 -7.20
N ARG A 80 -2.94 7.18 -7.86
CA ARG A 80 -4.27 7.47 -7.28
C ARG A 80 -5.02 6.21 -6.89
N PHE A 81 -4.76 5.08 -7.57
CA PHE A 81 -5.32 3.77 -7.23
C PHE A 81 -4.90 3.25 -5.85
N LEU A 82 -3.76 3.72 -5.31
CA LEU A 82 -3.33 3.38 -3.95
C LEU A 82 -4.01 4.24 -2.90
N LEU A 83 -4.55 5.41 -3.25
CA LEU A 83 -5.16 6.35 -2.29
C LEU A 83 -6.67 6.16 -2.12
N LEU A 84 -7.29 5.38 -2.99
CA LEU A 84 -8.75 5.23 -3.06
C LEU A 84 -9.16 3.92 -2.41
N SER A 85 -10.18 3.98 -1.55
CA SER A 85 -10.93 2.78 -1.18
C SER A 85 -11.64 2.18 -2.41
N LYS A 86 -12.08 0.93 -2.32
CA LYS A 86 -12.86 0.29 -3.41
C LYS A 86 -14.13 1.09 -3.71
N GLU A 87 -14.79 1.61 -2.69
CA GLU A 87 -16.01 2.40 -2.78
C GLU A 87 -15.73 3.74 -3.47
N GLN A 88 -14.68 4.45 -3.05
CA GLN A 88 -14.26 5.71 -3.66
C GLN A 88 -13.87 5.51 -5.13
N ALA A 89 -13.13 4.45 -5.44
CA ALA A 89 -12.77 4.08 -6.80
C ALA A 89 -14.01 3.77 -7.66
N ALA A 90 -14.98 3.02 -7.11
CA ALA A 90 -16.22 2.69 -7.81
C ALA A 90 -17.03 3.93 -8.18
N VAL A 91 -17.17 4.90 -7.26
CA VAL A 91 -17.88 6.17 -7.53
C VAL A 91 -17.21 6.93 -8.68
N LEU A 92 -15.88 7.03 -8.68
CA LEU A 92 -15.13 7.72 -9.73
C LEU A 92 -15.30 7.05 -11.11
N ILE A 93 -15.20 5.72 -11.16
CA ILE A 93 -15.37 4.95 -12.41
C ILE A 93 -16.80 5.10 -12.95
N GLN A 94 -17.81 5.00 -12.07
CA GLN A 94 -19.21 5.13 -12.46
C GLN A 94 -19.53 6.54 -12.96
N ALA A 95 -19.00 7.57 -12.30
CA ALA A 95 -19.17 8.97 -12.73
C ALA A 95 -18.55 9.20 -14.12
N PHE A 96 -17.35 8.68 -14.35
CA PHE A 96 -16.69 8.74 -15.66
C PHE A 96 -17.53 8.07 -16.75
N TRP A 97 -18.02 6.86 -16.51
CA TRP A 97 -18.85 6.11 -17.47
C TRP A 97 -20.15 6.82 -17.83
N ARG A 98 -20.83 7.41 -16.83
CA ARG A 98 -22.05 8.21 -17.06
C ARG A 98 -21.74 9.40 -17.97
N GLY A 99 -20.65 10.13 -17.70
CA GLY A 99 -20.22 11.25 -18.53
C GLY A 99 -19.82 10.84 -19.95
N TYR A 100 -19.11 9.72 -20.11
CA TYR A 100 -18.74 9.17 -21.42
C TYR A 100 -19.97 8.84 -22.27
N LYS A 101 -20.97 8.14 -21.70
CA LYS A 101 -22.20 7.78 -22.42
C LYS A 101 -22.99 8.98 -22.94
N ILE A 102 -22.90 10.14 -22.29
CA ILE A 102 -23.56 11.37 -22.75
C ILE A 102 -22.83 11.96 -23.97
N ARG A 103 -21.50 11.83 -24.04
CA ARG A 103 -20.66 12.40 -25.11
C ARG A 103 -20.57 11.53 -26.36
N VAL A 104 -20.92 10.25 -26.26
CA VAL A 104 -20.89 9.28 -27.37
C VAL A 104 -22.28 9.07 -27.99
N ARG A 105 -23.29 9.80 -27.50
CA ARG A 105 -24.58 9.97 -28.19
C ARG A 105 -24.52 11.20 -29.09
#